data_AF-A0A7J6TN35-F1
#
_entry.id   AF-A0A7J6TN35-F1
#
_cell.length_a   1.000
_cell.length_b   1.000
_cell.length_c   1.000
_cell.angle_alpha   90.00
_cell.angle_beta   90.00
_cell.angle_gamma   90.00
#
_symmetry.space_group_name_H-M   'P 1'
#
loop_
_entity.id
_entity.type
_entity.pdbx_description
1 polymer ?
#
loop_
_entity_poly.entity_id
_entity_poly.type
_entity_poly.pdbx_seq_one_letter_code
_entity_poly.pdbx_strand_id
1 'polypeptide(L)'
;FKSALQEAVAEGAMVVTSAGSEGKDISKNKIYPCAFAEEVDMLCVASVSNDDKLTDITNYAPYVSIGAPGEKVLSTLPTSILSRGYGYGSDAANAAAQVVGAASLLLSLGHTREYVKEYLLDSAHPVFYNDNGELFPSFGRLDAAGALKLSEATVDYCKRLGLGS
;
A
#
# COMPACT_ATOMS: atom_id res chain seq x y z
N PHE A 1 -20.78 -0.23 -7.03
CA PHE A 1 -19.36 -0.53 -6.84
C PHE A 1 -18.87 -0.18 -5.44
N LYS A 2 -18.98 1.08 -4.97
CA LYS A 2 -18.65 1.46 -3.57
C LYS A 2 -19.29 0.57 -2.52
N SER A 3 -20.59 0.28 -2.64
CA SER A 3 -21.32 -0.62 -1.73
C SER A 3 -20.70 -2.02 -1.66
N ALA A 4 -20.23 -2.57 -2.78
CA ALA A 4 -19.56 -3.87 -2.82
C ALA A 4 -18.18 -3.84 -2.14
N LEU A 5 -17.47 -2.72 -2.20
CA LEU A 5 -16.23 -2.55 -1.44
C LEU A 5 -16.50 -2.46 0.07
N GLN A 6 -17.57 -1.75 0.46
CA GLN A 6 -18.00 -1.68 1.86
C GLN A 6 -18.42 -3.04 2.40
N GLU A 7 -19.16 -3.82 1.61
CA GLU A 7 -19.55 -5.19 1.93
C GLU A 7 -18.33 -6.11 2.08
N ALA A 8 -17.38 -6.07 1.12
CA ALA A 8 -16.16 -6.85 1.21
C ALA A 8 -15.35 -6.52 2.48
N VAL A 9 -15.19 -5.24 2.80
CA VAL A 9 -14.53 -4.79 4.04
C VAL A 9 -15.28 -5.28 5.28
N ALA A 10 -16.61 -5.22 5.28
CA ALA A 10 -17.44 -5.73 6.38
C ALA A 10 -17.33 -7.24 6.56
N GLU A 11 -17.06 -7.99 5.50
CA GLU A 11 -16.74 -9.42 5.53
C GLU A 11 -15.28 -9.74 5.90
N GLY A 12 -14.48 -8.71 6.23
CA GLY A 12 -13.09 -8.86 6.67
C GLY A 12 -12.07 -8.86 5.53
N ALA A 13 -12.47 -8.58 4.30
CA ALA A 13 -11.53 -8.52 3.18
C ALA A 13 -10.64 -7.27 3.27
N MET A 14 -9.33 -7.47 3.09
CA MET A 14 -8.39 -6.37 2.91
C MET A 14 -8.46 -5.85 1.46
N VAL A 15 -8.89 -4.61 1.29
CA VAL A 15 -9.01 -3.97 -0.03
C VAL A 15 -7.84 -3.02 -0.25
N VAL A 16 -7.11 -3.23 -1.34
CA VAL A 16 -5.98 -2.41 -1.77
C VAL A 16 -6.18 -1.99 -3.22
N THR A 17 -5.96 -0.72 -3.53
CA THR A 17 -5.98 -0.18 -4.90
C THR A 17 -4.77 0.68 -5.17
N SER A 18 -4.43 0.85 -6.44
CA SER A 18 -3.45 1.83 -6.90
C SER A 18 -4.06 3.23 -6.94
N ALA A 19 -3.22 4.25 -6.76
CA ALA A 19 -3.57 5.66 -6.93
C ALA A 19 -3.77 6.05 -8.40
N GLY A 20 -3.28 5.22 -9.34
CA GLY A 20 -3.16 5.56 -10.75
C GLY A 20 -1.80 6.18 -11.08
N SER A 21 -1.53 6.35 -12.37
CA SER A 21 -0.20 6.70 -12.89
C SER A 21 -0.25 7.82 -13.93
N GLU A 22 -0.98 8.90 -13.62
CA GLU A 22 -1.17 10.07 -14.48
C GLU A 22 -0.51 11.36 -13.96
N GLY A 23 0.16 11.33 -12.81
CA GLY A 23 0.86 12.47 -12.20
C GLY A 23 -0.10 13.55 -11.66
N LYS A 24 -1.31 13.18 -11.25
CA LYS A 24 -2.39 14.12 -10.90
C LYS A 24 -2.68 14.16 -9.40
N ASP A 25 -3.05 15.37 -8.96
CA ASP A 25 -3.73 15.59 -7.68
C ASP A 25 -5.18 15.05 -7.78
N ILE A 26 -5.39 13.84 -7.25
CA ILE A 26 -6.69 13.17 -7.30
C ILE A 26 -7.66 13.69 -6.22
N SER A 27 -7.24 14.61 -5.34
CA SER A 27 -8.18 15.32 -4.46
C SER A 27 -9.09 16.26 -5.24
N LYS A 28 -8.62 16.78 -6.38
CA LYS A 28 -9.37 17.67 -7.29
C LYS A 28 -10.09 16.90 -8.38
N ASN A 29 -9.45 15.86 -8.91
CA ASN A 29 -9.98 15.02 -9.98
C ASN A 29 -10.00 13.57 -9.51
N LYS A 30 -11.09 13.18 -8.82
CA LYS A 30 -11.21 11.87 -8.18
C LYS A 30 -11.00 10.73 -9.18
N ILE A 31 -10.14 9.79 -8.81
CA ILE A 31 -9.95 8.51 -9.53
C ILE A 31 -10.46 7.39 -8.63
N TYR A 32 -11.34 6.57 -9.17
CA TYR A 32 -11.92 5.43 -8.45
C TYR A 32 -11.26 4.12 -8.89
N PRO A 33 -11.05 3.16 -7.96
CA PRO A 33 -11.58 3.17 -6.59
C PRO A 33 -10.74 3.90 -5.54
N CYS A 34 -9.55 4.43 -5.85
CA CYS A 34 -8.68 5.09 -4.85
C CYS A 34 -9.38 6.17 -4.03
N ALA A 35 -10.19 7.03 -4.66
CA ALA A 35 -10.94 8.08 -3.97
C ALA A 35 -11.99 7.55 -2.97
N PHE A 36 -12.39 6.27 -3.04
CA PHE A 36 -13.22 5.68 -2.00
C PHE A 36 -12.47 5.44 -0.68
N ALA A 37 -11.14 5.54 -0.64
CA ALA A 37 -10.37 5.48 0.61
C ALA A 37 -10.71 6.61 1.60
N GLU A 38 -11.35 7.70 1.13
CA GLU A 38 -11.93 8.74 2.01
C GLU A 38 -13.11 8.23 2.86
N GLU A 39 -13.78 7.15 2.43
CA GLU A 39 -15.08 6.73 2.95
C GLU A 39 -15.18 5.22 3.24
N VAL A 40 -14.24 4.44 2.73
CA VAL A 40 -14.17 2.98 2.85
C VAL A 40 -12.82 2.63 3.42
N ASP A 41 -12.79 1.69 4.38
CA ASP A 41 -11.56 1.27 5.04
C ASP A 41 -10.71 0.37 4.13
N MET A 42 -10.06 1.02 3.17
CA MET A 42 -9.18 0.43 2.16
C MET A 42 -7.85 1.18 2.11
N LEU A 43 -6.87 0.62 1.39
CA LEU A 43 -5.59 1.26 1.13
C LEU A 43 -5.51 1.75 -0.30
N CYS A 44 -5.17 3.03 -0.50
CA CYS A 44 -4.75 3.55 -1.79
C CYS A 44 -3.23 3.72 -1.84
N VAL A 45 -2.59 3.17 -2.88
CA VAL A 45 -1.14 2.99 -2.96
C VAL A 45 -0.53 3.85 -4.07
N ALA A 46 0.45 4.69 -3.72
CA ALA A 46 1.25 5.45 -4.67
C ALA A 46 2.49 4.68 -5.15
N SER A 47 2.95 5.01 -6.37
CA SER A 47 4.17 4.46 -6.96
C SER A 47 5.40 5.28 -6.56
N VAL A 48 6.39 4.58 -6.01
CA VAL A 48 7.68 5.09 -5.55
C VAL A 48 8.78 4.53 -6.44
N SER A 49 9.80 5.34 -6.72
CA SER A 49 11.00 4.94 -7.45
C SER A 49 11.96 4.13 -6.59
N ASN A 50 13.04 3.62 -7.18
CA ASN A 50 14.09 2.91 -6.46
C ASN A 50 15.03 3.82 -5.65
N ASP A 51 14.96 5.13 -5.83
CA ASP A 51 15.70 6.15 -5.08
C ASP A 51 14.82 6.89 -4.05
N ASP A 52 13.71 6.26 -3.64
CA ASP A 52 12.78 6.73 -2.61
C ASP A 52 12.11 8.08 -2.92
N LYS A 53 11.91 8.35 -4.20
CA LYS A 53 11.13 9.52 -4.67
C LYS A 53 9.75 9.07 -5.13
N LEU A 54 8.78 9.97 -5.04
CA LEU A 54 7.56 9.79 -5.79
C LEU A 54 7.90 9.78 -7.28
N THR A 55 7.35 8.81 -8.01
CA THR A 55 7.49 8.81 -9.47
C THR A 55 6.71 9.99 -10.06
N ASP A 56 7.23 10.65 -11.10
CA ASP A 56 6.54 11.77 -11.76
C ASP A 56 5.12 11.41 -12.26
N ILE A 57 4.89 10.12 -12.47
CA ILE A 57 3.60 9.59 -12.94
C ILE A 57 2.66 9.24 -11.79
N THR A 58 3.07 9.14 -10.52
CA THR A 58 2.12 8.71 -9.48
C THR A 58 1.10 9.80 -9.17
N ASN A 59 -0.17 9.40 -9.08
CA ASN A 59 -1.18 10.28 -8.51
C ASN A 59 -1.00 10.41 -7.00
N TYR A 60 -1.48 11.53 -6.45
CA TYR A 60 -1.38 11.85 -5.03
C TYR A 60 -2.64 12.56 -4.52
N ALA A 61 -2.97 12.33 -3.25
CA ALA A 61 -4.01 13.03 -2.51
C ALA A 61 -3.86 12.75 -1.00
N PRO A 62 -4.52 13.52 -0.12
CA PRO A 62 -4.50 13.26 1.33
C PRO A 62 -5.00 11.88 1.74
N TYR A 63 -5.85 11.25 0.93
CA TYR A 63 -6.39 9.91 1.19
C TYR A 63 -5.54 8.77 0.60
N VAL A 64 -4.42 9.07 -0.05
CA VAL A 64 -3.43 8.05 -0.41
C VAL A 64 -2.74 7.60 0.87
N SER A 65 -2.75 6.30 1.11
CA SER A 65 -2.43 5.74 2.42
C SER A 65 -0.95 5.40 2.57
N ILE A 66 -0.30 4.92 1.50
CA ILE A 66 1.07 4.41 1.54
C ILE A 66 1.70 4.46 0.14
N GLY A 67 3.02 4.61 0.07
CA GLY A 67 3.79 4.44 -1.17
C GLY A 67 4.45 3.06 -1.22
N ALA A 68 4.64 2.48 -2.40
CA ALA A 68 5.47 1.29 -2.55
C ALA A 68 6.23 1.32 -3.88
N PRO A 69 7.33 0.56 -4.02
CA PRO A 69 8.08 0.51 -5.27
C PRO A 69 7.18 0.12 -6.45
N GLY A 70 7.06 1.01 -7.43
CA GLY A 70 6.23 0.82 -8.62
C GLY A 70 6.93 1.21 -9.93
N GLU A 71 8.12 1.81 -9.86
CA GLU A 71 8.94 2.10 -11.04
C GLU A 71 9.90 0.96 -11.37
N LYS A 72 9.98 0.59 -12.65
CA LYS A 72 10.93 -0.43 -13.16
C LYS A 72 10.89 -1.71 -12.34
N VAL A 73 9.69 -2.18 -12.02
CA VAL A 73 9.46 -3.45 -11.32
C VAL A 73 9.51 -4.58 -12.33
N LEU A 74 10.47 -5.50 -12.16
CA LEU A 74 10.54 -6.72 -12.96
C LEU A 74 9.46 -7.70 -12.48
N SER A 75 8.60 -8.16 -13.38
CA SER A 75 7.56 -9.13 -13.06
C SER A 75 7.34 -10.12 -14.21
N THR A 76 6.52 -11.14 -13.96
CA THR A 76 6.10 -12.13 -14.95
C THR A 76 5.16 -11.51 -15.97
N LEU A 77 5.33 -11.86 -17.23
CA LEU A 77 4.39 -11.56 -18.31
C LEU A 77 4.02 -12.84 -19.05
N PRO A 78 2.78 -12.96 -19.55
CA PRO A 78 2.43 -14.04 -20.46
C PRO A 78 3.44 -14.17 -21.61
N THR A 79 3.88 -15.39 -21.92
CA THR A 79 4.85 -15.64 -23.00
C THR A 79 4.30 -15.26 -24.38
N SER A 80 2.98 -15.14 -24.51
CA SER A 80 2.28 -14.60 -25.68
C SER A 80 2.48 -13.08 -25.87
N ILE A 81 2.77 -12.34 -24.80
CA ILE A 81 3.07 -10.90 -24.83
C ILE A 81 4.58 -10.69 -25.02
N LEU A 82 5.40 -11.44 -24.27
CA LEU A 82 6.85 -11.35 -24.36
C LEU A 82 7.47 -12.73 -24.18
N SER A 83 8.19 -13.20 -25.19
CA SER A 83 8.70 -14.58 -25.26
C SER A 83 9.60 -15.00 -24.07
N ARG A 84 10.26 -14.03 -23.43
CA ARG A 84 11.09 -14.26 -22.22
C ARG A 84 10.27 -14.57 -20.96
N GLY A 85 8.97 -14.26 -20.94
CA GLY A 85 8.09 -14.48 -19.79
C GLY A 85 8.25 -13.48 -18.65
N TYR A 86 9.11 -12.47 -18.81
CA TYR A 86 9.37 -11.42 -17.80
C TYR A 86 9.60 -10.08 -18.47
N GLY A 87 9.16 -9.00 -17.84
CA GLY A 87 9.36 -7.63 -18.28
C GLY A 87 9.30 -6.62 -17.15
N TYR A 88 9.81 -5.42 -17.41
CA TYR A 88 9.75 -4.30 -16.47
C TYR A 88 8.45 -3.51 -16.68
N GLY A 89 7.74 -3.25 -15.59
CA GLY A 89 6.58 -2.36 -15.53
C GLY A 89 6.87 -1.13 -14.66
N SER A 90 6.28 0.01 -15.01
CA SER A 90 6.34 1.25 -14.23
C SER A 90 4.92 1.79 -14.05
N ASP A 91 4.28 1.41 -12.95
CA ASP A 91 2.91 1.83 -12.63
C ASP A 91 2.59 1.63 -11.14
N ALA A 92 1.55 2.31 -10.67
CA ALA A 92 1.07 2.20 -9.29
C ALA A 92 0.36 0.86 -9.00
N ALA A 93 0.02 0.06 -10.01
CA ALA A 93 -0.53 -1.28 -9.80
C ALA A 93 0.56 -2.26 -9.33
N ASN A 94 1.79 -2.12 -9.82
CA ASN A 94 2.96 -2.84 -9.33
C ASN A 94 3.24 -2.49 -7.86
N ALA A 95 3.12 -1.20 -7.50
CA ALA A 95 3.22 -0.75 -6.11
C ALA A 95 2.11 -1.38 -5.24
N ALA A 96 0.86 -1.33 -5.69
CA ALA A 96 -0.26 -1.95 -4.99
C ALA A 96 -0.05 -3.47 -4.78
N ALA A 97 0.50 -4.18 -5.77
CA ALA A 97 0.81 -5.60 -5.65
C ALA A 97 1.82 -5.89 -4.53
N GLN A 98 2.82 -5.02 -4.32
CA GLN A 98 3.76 -5.18 -3.21
C GLN A 98 3.09 -5.00 -1.84
N VAL A 99 2.20 -4.00 -1.71
CA VAL A 99 1.41 -3.80 -0.48
C VAL A 99 0.49 -4.99 -0.21
N VAL A 100 -0.15 -5.55 -1.24
CA VAL A 100 -0.96 -6.78 -1.13
C VAL A 100 -0.11 -7.97 -0.67
N GLY A 101 1.11 -8.11 -1.18
CA GLY A 101 2.04 -9.16 -0.75
C GLY A 101 2.39 -9.07 0.74
N ALA A 102 2.75 -7.87 1.21
CA ALA A 102 3.06 -7.62 2.61
C ALA A 102 1.83 -7.82 3.52
N ALA A 103 0.66 -7.33 3.10
CA ALA A 103 -0.60 -7.55 3.81
C ALA A 103 -0.93 -9.05 3.94
N SER A 104 -0.78 -9.79 2.84
CA SER A 104 -1.05 -11.23 2.82
C SER A 104 -0.13 -12.02 3.74
N LEU A 105 1.14 -11.62 3.84
CA LEU A 105 2.08 -12.20 4.80
C LEU A 105 1.58 -12.00 6.24
N LEU A 106 1.20 -10.78 6.62
CA LEU A 106 0.71 -10.50 7.97
C LEU A 106 -0.63 -11.20 8.27
N LEU A 107 -1.56 -11.23 7.31
CA LEU A 107 -2.80 -11.99 7.42
C LEU A 107 -2.53 -13.49 7.63
N SER A 108 -1.50 -14.05 6.96
CA SER A 108 -1.13 -15.46 7.13
C SER A 108 -0.62 -15.81 8.53
N LEU A 109 -0.21 -14.80 9.31
CA LEU A 109 0.16 -14.94 10.72
C LEU A 109 -1.05 -14.86 11.67
N GLY A 110 -2.27 -14.75 11.14
CA GLY A 110 -3.51 -14.70 11.90
C GLY A 110 -3.91 -13.30 12.38
N HIS A 111 -3.24 -12.25 11.93
CA HIS A 111 -3.63 -10.87 12.25
C HIS A 111 -4.96 -10.51 11.57
N THR A 112 -5.78 -9.70 12.24
CA THR A 112 -6.98 -9.13 11.63
C THR A 112 -6.60 -8.04 10.61
N ARG A 113 -7.49 -7.79 9.66
CA ARG A 113 -7.34 -6.73 8.65
C ARG A 113 -6.97 -5.37 9.24
N GLU A 114 -7.58 -5.02 10.36
CA GLU A 114 -7.37 -3.74 11.07
C GLU A 114 -5.92 -3.64 11.56
N TYR A 115 -5.44 -4.65 12.29
CA TYR A 115 -4.05 -4.70 12.74
C TYR A 115 -3.07 -4.75 11.57
N VAL A 116 -3.37 -5.50 10.51
CA VAL A 116 -2.52 -5.52 9.31
C VAL A 116 -2.40 -4.13 8.69
N LYS A 117 -3.52 -3.40 8.57
CA LYS A 117 -3.50 -2.01 8.08
C LYS A 117 -2.65 -1.12 8.99
N GLU A 118 -2.82 -1.20 10.31
CA GLU A 118 -2.01 -0.45 11.27
C GLU A 118 -0.51 -0.77 11.13
N TYR A 119 -0.12 -2.04 11.14
CA TYR A 119 1.28 -2.43 10.99
C TYR A 119 1.92 -1.91 9.70
N LEU A 120 1.19 -1.94 8.58
CA LEU A 120 1.68 -1.43 7.31
C LEU A 120 1.87 0.08 7.32
N LEU A 121 0.94 0.83 7.92
CA LEU A 121 1.00 2.29 7.96
C LEU A 121 2.01 2.80 9.00
N ASP A 122 2.07 2.18 10.18
CA ASP A 122 2.93 2.60 11.28
C ASP A 122 4.41 2.23 11.05
N SER A 123 4.67 1.17 10.28
CA SER A 123 6.03 0.83 9.85
C SER A 123 6.49 1.60 8.62
N ALA A 124 5.59 2.29 7.92
CA ALA A 124 5.92 2.92 6.65
C ALA A 124 7.07 3.93 6.84
N HIS A 125 8.14 3.75 6.05
CA HIS A 125 9.34 4.55 6.17
C HIS A 125 9.10 5.96 5.61
N PRO A 126 9.24 7.03 6.40
CA PRO A 126 9.02 8.39 5.92
C PRO A 126 10.16 8.80 5.00
N VAL A 127 9.89 8.92 3.71
CA VAL A 127 10.92 9.23 2.69
C VAL A 127 10.58 10.43 1.79
N PHE A 128 9.34 10.95 1.86
CA PHE A 128 8.91 12.05 0.99
C PHE A 128 8.88 13.35 1.78
N TYR A 129 9.84 14.23 1.54
CA TYR A 129 9.91 15.53 2.22
C TYR A 129 9.79 16.66 1.20
N ASN A 130 8.98 17.67 1.50
CA ASN A 130 8.95 18.91 0.73
C ASN A 130 10.20 19.76 1.00
N ASP A 131 10.33 20.89 0.29
CA ASP A 131 11.46 21.83 0.46
C ASP A 131 11.55 22.41 1.87
N ASN A 132 10.47 22.39 2.64
CA ASN A 132 10.42 22.83 4.04
C ASN A 132 10.82 21.71 5.03
N GLY A 133 11.14 20.51 4.55
CA GLY A 133 11.48 19.35 5.38
C GLY A 133 10.27 18.67 6.04
N GLU A 134 9.06 18.96 5.58
CA GLU A 134 7.83 18.34 6.07
C GLU A 134 7.49 17.12 5.22
N LEU A 135 6.95 16.07 5.85
CA LEU A 135 6.50 14.88 5.12
C LEU A 135 5.38 15.26 4.15
N PHE A 136 5.65 15.17 2.84
CA PHE A 136 4.69 15.48 1.80
C PHE A 136 4.92 14.58 0.59
N PRO A 137 3.92 13.78 0.20
CA PRO A 137 2.61 13.57 0.83
C PRO A 137 2.72 12.88 2.20
N SER A 138 1.65 12.92 3.00
CA SER A 138 1.61 12.53 4.42
C SER A 138 1.74 11.02 4.71
N PHE A 139 2.27 10.23 3.78
CA PHE A 139 2.44 8.79 3.91
C PHE A 139 3.91 8.39 3.77
N GLY A 140 4.27 7.21 4.28
CA GLY A 140 5.60 6.62 4.08
C GLY A 140 5.65 5.59 2.94
N ARG A 141 6.85 5.12 2.61
CA ARG A 141 7.06 3.95 1.75
C ARG A 141 6.87 2.67 2.57
N LEU A 142 6.24 1.65 1.98
CA LEU A 142 6.12 0.30 2.51
C LEU A 142 7.46 -0.20 3.07
N ASP A 143 7.42 -0.67 4.31
CA ASP A 143 8.49 -1.42 4.97
C ASP A 143 7.91 -2.75 5.48
N ALA A 144 7.92 -3.77 4.62
CA ALA A 144 7.38 -5.08 4.97
C ALA A 144 8.12 -5.72 6.17
N ALA A 145 9.42 -5.46 6.31
CA ALA A 145 10.21 -5.99 7.43
C ALA A 145 9.89 -5.25 8.73
N GLY A 146 9.70 -3.93 8.66
CA GLY A 146 9.20 -3.12 9.76
C GLY A 146 7.81 -3.58 10.23
N ALA A 147 6.89 -3.81 9.29
CA ALA A 147 5.54 -4.27 9.59
C ALA A 147 5.53 -5.63 10.31
N LEU A 148 6.36 -6.58 9.84
CA LEU A 148 6.51 -7.89 10.49
C LEU A 148 7.08 -7.77 11.91
N LYS A 149 8.11 -6.94 12.11
CA LYS A 149 8.69 -6.72 13.46
C LYS A 149 7.68 -6.09 14.42
N LEU A 150 6.87 -5.14 13.96
CA LEU A 150 5.80 -4.54 14.77
C LEU A 150 4.74 -5.58 15.15
N SER A 151 4.38 -6.47 14.22
CA SER A 151 3.38 -7.49 14.45
C SER A 151 3.85 -8.52 15.49
N GLU A 152 5.11 -8.97 15.40
CA GLU A 152 5.75 -9.85 16.39
C GLU A 152 5.82 -9.19 17.78
N ALA A 153 6.26 -7.93 17.85
CA ALA A 153 6.35 -7.19 19.11
C ALA A 153 4.98 -7.04 19.80
N THR A 154 3.92 -6.84 19.02
CA THR A 154 2.55 -6.74 19.53
C THR A 154 2.07 -8.07 20.11
N VAL A 155 2.32 -9.18 19.42
CA VAL A 155 2.00 -10.53 19.92
C VAL A 155 2.74 -10.83 21.22
N ASP A 156 4.03 -10.50 21.31
CA ASP A 156 4.83 -10.70 22.52
C ASP A 156 4.36 -9.81 23.68
N TYR A 157 3.87 -8.61 23.39
CA TYR A 157 3.26 -7.75 24.38
C TYR A 157 1.94 -8.35 24.93
N CYS A 158 1.04 -8.81 24.07
CA CYS A 158 -0.21 -9.46 24.49
C CYS A 158 0.04 -10.70 25.36
N LYS A 159 1.00 -11.55 24.95
CA LYS A 159 1.42 -12.72 25.74
C LYS A 159 1.92 -12.34 27.14
N ARG A 160 2.72 -11.27 27.25
CA ARG A 160 3.21 -10.77 28.55
C ARG A 160 2.08 -10.25 29.45
N LEU A 161 1.00 -9.75 28.87
CA LEU A 161 -0.20 -9.32 29.61
C LEU A 161 -1.17 -10.46 29.93
N GLY A 162 -0.90 -11.70 29.50
CA GLY A 162 -1.81 -12.83 29.66
C GLY A 162 -3.07 -12.73 28.79
N LEU A 163 -3.06 -11.85 27.80
CA LEU A 163 -4.09 -11.75 26.77
C LEU A 163 -3.68 -12.74 25.67
N GLY A 164 -4.45 -13.82 25.52
CA GLY A 164 -4.18 -14.85 24.50
C GLY A 164 -4.06 -14.24 23.11
N SER A 165 -3.21 -14.86 22.26
CA SER A 165 -2.99 -14.48 20.86
C SER A 165 -4.23 -14.69 20.01
#